data_AF-A0A3R8XBJ7-F1
#
_entry.id   AF-A0A3R8XBJ7-F1
#
_cell.length_a   1.000
_cell.length_b   1.000
_cell.length_c   1.000
_cell.angle_alpha   90.00
_cell.angle_beta   90.00
_cell.angle_gamma   90.00
#
_symmetry.space_group_name_H-M   'P 1'
#
loop_
_entity.id
_entity.type
_entity.pdbx_description
1 polymer ?
#
loop_
_entity_poly.entity_id
_entity_poly.type
_entity_poly.pdbx_seq_one_letter_code
_entity_poly.pdbx_strand_id
1 'polypeptide(L)'
;MCDAGHEVCLGCSNLVITHEDIKKYFCFMRYHDELYGSGLISFEEHCSATAEKKFVWENQILTRYPVSVINEIRRDADLRPIGIWSPTVEGMWL
;
A
#
# COMPACT_ATOMS: atom_id res chain seq x y z
N MET A 1 11.59 9.57 -16.79
CA MET A 1 12.45 9.74 -15.61
C MET A 1 11.54 9.93 -14.41
N CYS A 2 11.39 8.91 -13.59
CA CYS A 2 10.66 8.94 -12.32
C CYS A 2 11.73 8.74 -11.23
N ASP A 3 12.27 9.84 -10.74
CA ASP A 3 13.21 9.82 -9.61
C ASP A 3 12.45 9.57 -8.31
N ALA A 4 13.08 8.82 -7.41
CA ALA A 4 12.58 8.44 -6.09
C ALA A 4 12.34 9.61 -5.11
N GLY A 5 12.34 10.86 -5.58
CA GLY A 5 12.24 12.09 -4.78
C GLY A 5 10.91 12.83 -4.87
N HIS A 6 9.89 12.27 -5.53
CA HIS A 6 8.54 12.85 -5.56
C HIS A 6 7.54 11.84 -5.03
N GLU A 7 7.43 11.75 -3.71
CA GLU A 7 6.21 11.26 -3.10
C GLU A 7 5.07 12.15 -3.60
N VAL A 8 4.12 11.52 -4.28
CA VAL A 8 2.94 12.17 -4.83
C VAL A 8 2.21 12.85 -3.69
N CYS A 9 2.09 14.18 -3.77
CA CYS A 9 1.49 15.01 -2.73
C CYS A 9 0.04 14.54 -2.44
N LEU A 10 -0.15 13.81 -1.34
CA LEU A 10 -1.42 13.18 -0.94
C LEU A 10 -2.54 14.18 -0.59
N GLY A 11 -2.22 15.48 -0.55
CA GLY A 11 -3.14 16.58 -0.22
C GLY A 11 -3.82 17.26 -1.43
N CYS A 12 -3.53 16.85 -2.66
CA CYS A 12 -4.14 17.47 -3.84
C CYS A 12 -5.56 16.93 -4.10
N SER A 13 -6.58 17.78 -3.92
CA SER A 13 -8.00 17.49 -4.16
C SER A 13 -8.35 17.04 -5.59
N ASN A 14 -7.42 17.19 -6.55
CA ASN A 14 -7.57 16.83 -7.95
C ASN A 14 -6.85 15.52 -8.34
N LEU A 15 -6.27 14.79 -7.38
CA LEU A 15 -5.73 13.47 -7.67
C LEU A 15 -6.89 12.49 -7.90
N VAL A 16 -7.02 12.04 -9.15
CA VAL A 16 -7.95 10.97 -9.50
C VAL A 16 -7.38 9.67 -8.93
N ILE A 17 -7.89 9.25 -7.77
CA ILE A 17 -7.54 7.96 -7.17
C ILE A 17 -8.23 6.84 -7.96
N THR A 18 -7.43 5.95 -8.53
CA THR A 18 -7.89 4.83 -9.35
C THR A 18 -8.07 3.55 -8.53
N HIS A 19 -8.70 2.53 -9.11
CA HIS A 19 -8.76 1.20 -8.51
C HIS A 19 -7.36 0.61 -8.29
N GLU A 20 -6.40 0.91 -9.17
CA GLU A 20 -5.02 0.45 -9.02
C GLU A 20 -4.33 1.09 -7.82
N ASP A 21 -4.63 2.36 -7.51
CA ASP A 21 -4.07 3.04 -6.34
C ASP A 21 -4.61 2.45 -5.04
N ILE A 22 -5.91 2.14 -4.99
CA ILE A 22 -6.53 1.42 -3.86
C ILE A 22 -5.87 0.04 -3.69
N LYS A 23 -5.61 -0.65 -4.80
CA LYS A 23 -4.89 -1.94 -4.78
C LYS A 23 -3.47 -1.79 -4.25
N LYS A 24 -2.72 -0.77 -4.71
CA LYS A 24 -1.36 -0.46 -4.22
C LYS A 24 -1.33 -0.22 -2.72
N TYR A 25 -2.33 0.48 -2.19
CA TYR A 25 -2.47 0.67 -0.74
C TYR A 25 -2.58 -0.67 0.00
N PHE A 26 -3.48 -1.56 -0.43
CA PHE A 26 -3.62 -2.87 0.23
C PHE A 26 -2.36 -3.71 0.12
N CYS A 27 -1.70 -3.74 -1.04
CA CYS A 27 -0.43 -4.43 -1.21
C CYS A 27 0.67 -3.84 -0.31
N PHE A 28 0.75 -2.51 -0.20
CA PHE A 28 1.73 -1.82 0.65
C PHE A 28 1.56 -2.19 2.13
N MET A 29 0.31 -2.16 2.63
CA MET A 29 0.04 -2.50 4.03
C MET A 29 0.42 -3.95 4.32
N ARG A 30 0.00 -4.88 3.44
CA ARG A 30 0.33 -6.30 3.60
C ARG A 30 1.83 -6.57 3.57
N TYR A 31 2.56 -5.93 2.67
CA TYR A 31 4.02 -6.05 2.60
C TYR A 31 4.70 -5.68 3.92
N HIS A 32 4.30 -4.56 4.52
CA HIS A 32 4.89 -4.14 5.81
C HIS A 32 4.44 -5.05 6.96
N ASP A 33 3.19 -5.51 6.95
CA ASP A 33 2.70 -6.50 7.93
C ASP A 33 3.49 -7.82 7.83
N GLU A 34 3.84 -8.25 6.61
CA GLU A 34 4.66 -9.44 6.36
C GLU A 34 6.10 -9.24 6.86
N LEU A 35 6.74 -8.10 6.57
CA LEU A 35 8.08 -7.78 7.09
C LEU A 35 8.13 -7.74 8.62
N TYR A 36 7.11 -7.16 9.24
CA TYR A 36 6.99 -7.14 10.70
C TYR A 36 6.75 -8.55 11.25
N GLY A 37 5.84 -9.31 10.64
CA GLY A 37 5.54 -10.69 11.02
C GLY A 37 6.73 -11.65 10.88
N SER A 38 7.63 -11.41 9.92
CA SER A 38 8.88 -12.15 9.77
C SER A 38 10.00 -11.66 10.68
N GLY A 39 9.79 -10.56 11.43
CA GLY A 39 10.81 -9.95 12.29
C GLY A 39 11.94 -9.24 11.53
N LEU A 40 11.72 -8.90 10.25
CA LEU A 40 12.69 -8.16 9.44
C LEU A 40 12.73 -6.67 9.78
N ILE A 41 11.62 -6.15 10.30
CA ILE A 41 11.51 -4.78 10.82
C ILE A 41 10.94 -4.80 12.23
N SER A 42 11.35 -3.81 13.02
CA SER A 42 10.79 -3.54 14.34
C SER A 42 9.38 -2.95 14.24
N PHE A 43 8.68 -2.93 15.38
CA PHE A 43 7.38 -2.26 15.49
C PHE A 43 7.48 -0.76 15.17
N GLU A 44 8.56 -0.09 15.58
CA GLU A 44 8.75 1.33 15.33
C GLU A 44 8.93 1.63 13.84
N GLU A 45 9.71 0.81 13.13
CA GLU A 45 9.89 0.91 11.67
C GLU A 45 8.58 0.63 10.92
N HIS A 46 7.83 -0.38 11.35
CA HIS A 46 6.49 -0.67 10.80
C HIS A 46 5.54 0.52 10.99
N CYS A 47 5.47 1.07 12.19
CA CYS A 47 4.63 2.23 12.48
C CYS A 47 5.07 3.45 11.67
N SER A 48 6.37 3.72 11.57
CA SER A 48 6.91 4.83 10.80
C SER A 48 6.53 4.72 9.31
N ALA A 49 6.58 3.51 8.74
CA ALA A 49 6.24 3.27 7.35
C ALA A 49 4.72 3.31 7.06
N THR A 50 3.88 2.92 8.02
CA THR A 50 2.45 2.64 7.75
C THR A 50 1.48 3.65 8.36
N ALA A 51 1.80 4.31 9.48
CA ALA A 51 0.81 5.03 10.28
C ALA A 51 0.14 6.20 9.54
N GLU A 52 0.94 7.08 8.92
CA GLU A 52 0.40 8.22 8.17
C GLU A 52 -0.43 7.75 6.96
N LYS A 53 0.11 6.81 6.20
CA LYS A 53 -0.56 6.26 5.02
C LYS A 53 -1.88 5.59 5.41
N LYS A 54 -1.87 4.77 6.46
CA LYS A 54 -3.08 4.14 7.00
C LYS A 54 -4.11 5.21 7.40
N PHE A 55 -3.69 6.24 8.12
CA PHE A 55 -4.58 7.32 8.55
C PHE A 55 -5.24 8.02 7.36
N VAL A 56 -4.47 8.46 6.37
CA VAL A 56 -5.00 9.16 5.18
C VAL A 56 -5.93 8.25 4.39
N TRP A 57 -5.52 7.01 4.13
CA TRP A 57 -6.32 6.10 3.32
C TRP A 57 -7.63 5.70 4.00
N GLU A 58 -7.59 5.29 5.27
CA GLU A 58 -8.78 4.81 5.99
C GLU A 58 -9.76 5.93 6.32
N ASN A 59 -9.29 7.16 6.56
CA ASN A 59 -10.18 8.25 6.98
C ASN A 59 -10.61 9.19 5.84
N GLN A 60 -9.78 9.35 4.80
CA GLN A 60 -10.00 10.40 3.80
C GLN A 60 -10.25 9.86 2.38
N ILE A 61 -9.60 8.76 2.00
CA ILE A 61 -9.66 8.23 0.64
C ILE A 61 -10.72 7.12 0.53
N LEU A 62 -10.57 6.04 1.30
CA LEU A 62 -11.43 4.86 1.20
C LEU A 62 -12.90 5.17 1.54
N THR A 63 -13.15 6.13 2.42
CA THR A 63 -14.51 6.58 2.78
C THR A 63 -15.31 7.13 1.60
N ARG A 64 -14.65 7.48 0.49
CA ARG A 64 -15.29 7.99 -0.74
C ARG A 64 -15.75 6.90 -1.70
N TYR A 65 -15.42 5.63 -1.42
CA TYR A 65 -15.73 4.50 -2.30
C TYR A 65 -16.75 3.56 -1.66
N PRO A 66 -17.62 2.90 -2.46
CA PRO A 66 -18.50 1.88 -1.94
C PRO A 66 -17.72 0.73 -1.30
N VAL A 67 -18.19 0.27 -0.13
CA VAL A 67 -17.55 -0.84 0.62
C VAL A 67 -17.41 -2.11 -0.23
N SER A 68 -18.37 -2.39 -1.12
CA SER A 68 -18.31 -3.53 -2.04
C SER A 68 -17.12 -3.45 -3.00
N VAL A 69 -16.85 -2.26 -3.56
CA VAL A 69 -15.71 -2.01 -4.46
C VAL A 69 -14.40 -2.16 -3.70
N ILE A 70 -14.32 -1.61 -2.49
CA ILE A 70 -13.12 -1.73 -1.64
C ILE A 70 -12.82 -3.20 -1.33
N ASN A 71 -13.85 -3.97 -0.97
CA ASN A 71 -13.69 -5.40 -0.65
C ASN A 71 -13.28 -6.22 -1.88
N GLU A 72 -13.80 -5.90 -3.06
CA GLU A 72 -13.39 -6.54 -4.30
C GLU A 72 -11.90 -6.27 -4.60
N ILE A 73 -11.48 -5.01 -4.50
CA ILE A 73 -10.09 -4.60 -4.75
C ILE A 73 -9.15 -5.20 -3.69
N ARG A 74 -9.57 -5.26 -2.42
CA ARG A 74 -8.80 -5.91 -1.35
C ARG A 74 -8.58 -7.39 -1.65
N ARG A 75 -9.65 -8.11 -1.99
CA ARG A 75 -9.56 -9.52 -2.38
C ARG A 75 -8.66 -9.71 -3.60
N ASP A 76 -8.71 -8.78 -4.56
CA ASP A 76 -7.80 -8.80 -5.70
C ASP A 76 -6.33 -8.53 -5.32
N ALA A 77 -6.08 -7.61 -4.39
CA ALA A 77 -4.74 -7.37 -3.84
C ALA A 77 -4.19 -8.62 -3.11
N ASP A 78 -5.07 -9.35 -2.42
CA ASP A 78 -4.70 -10.59 -1.73
C ASP A 78 -4.31 -11.70 -2.71
N LEU A 79 -5.16 -11.95 -3.71
CA LEU A 79 -4.99 -13.02 -4.69
C LEU A 79 -3.93 -12.72 -5.76
N ARG A 80 -3.80 -11.45 -6.14
CA ARG A 80 -2.95 -10.99 -7.26
C ARG A 80 -2.19 -9.73 -6.84
N PRO A 81 -1.24 -9.82 -5.89
CA PRO A 81 -0.49 -8.67 -5.42
C PRO A 81 0.31 -8.02 -6.55
N ILE A 82 0.51 -6.71 -6.46
CA ILE A 82 1.37 -5.98 -7.40
C ILE A 82 2.82 -6.36 -7.07
N GLY A 83 3.56 -6.86 -8.08
CA GLY A 83 4.86 -7.52 -7.90
C GLY A 83 5.92 -6.72 -7.14
N ILE A 84 5.89 -5.38 -7.20
CA ILE A 84 6.82 -4.52 -6.43
C ILE A 84 6.62 -4.60 -4.91
N TRP A 85 5.49 -5.13 -4.44
CA TRP A 85 5.14 -5.30 -3.03
C TRP A 85 5.02 -6.78 -2.65
N SER A 86 5.66 -7.67 -3.43
CA SER A 86 5.76 -9.10 -3.12
C SER A 86 7.13 -9.37 -2.50
N PRO A 87 7.23 -9.83 -1.23
CA PRO A 87 8.53 -10.10 -0.60
C PRO A 87 9.32 -11.22 -1.30
N THR A 88 8.67 -11.99 -2.17
CA THR A 88 9.30 -13.03 -3.01
C THR A 88 10.20 -12.50 -4.13
N VAL A 89 10.33 -11.18 -4.33
CA VAL A 89 11.26 -10.62 -5.32
C VAL A 89 12.67 -10.39 -4.74
N GLU A 90 12.86 -10.48 -3.41
CA GLU A 90 14.20 -10.58 -2.79
C GLU A 90 14.74 -12.02 -2.88
N GLY A 91 15.01 -12.49 -4.09
CA GLY A 91 15.51 -13.86 -4.32
C GLY A 91 16.07 -14.15 -5.71
N MET A 92 16.12 -13.16 -6.62
CA MET A 92 16.80 -13.29 -7.92
C MET A 92 18.04 -12.39 -7.96
N TRP A 93 19.03 -12.75 -7.14
CA TRP A 93 20.43 -12.48 -7.47
C TRP A 93 21.11 -13.85 -7.57
N LEU A 94 21.11 -14.40 -8.79
CA LEU A 94 22.13 -15.37 -9.22
C LEU A 94 23.50 -14.69 -9.24
#